data_AF-V6HF81-F1
#
_entry.id   AF-V6HF81-F1
#
_cell.length_a   1.000
_cell.length_b   1.000
_cell.length_c   1.000
_cell.angle_alpha   90.00
_cell.angle_beta   90.00
_cell.angle_gamma   90.00
#
_symmetry.space_group_name_H-M   'P 1'
#
loop_
_entity.id
_entity.type
_entity.pdbx_description
1 polymer ?
#
loop_
_entity_poly.entity_id
_entity_poly.type
_entity_poly.pdbx_seq_one_letter_code
_entity_poly.pdbx_strand_id
1 'polypeptide(L)' 'MYTRNETCSLCENRKNKTIFVENGIPIVRCLVCNHVYSTYKQEEHFEKYWDVGEIEYDLNW' A
#
# COMPACT_ATOMS: atom_id res chain seq x y z
N MET A 1 -2.04 12.85 13.06
CA MET A 1 -0.92 11.92 13.27
C MET A 1 -1.16 10.72 12.37
N TYR A 2 -0.28 10.42 11.43
CA TYR A 2 -0.43 9.26 10.53
C TYR A 2 0.00 7.98 11.25
N THR A 3 -0.77 6.90 11.13
CA THR A 3 -0.40 5.59 11.68
C THR A 3 0.69 4.97 10.81
N ARG A 4 1.91 4.84 11.35
CA ARG A 4 3.02 4.16 10.67
C ARG A 4 2.82 2.66 10.69
N ASN A 5 2.88 2.02 9.53
CA ASN A 5 2.92 0.57 9.43
C ASN A 5 4.37 0.09 9.60
N GLU A 6 4.70 -0.40 10.79
CA GLU A 6 6.02 -0.96 11.11
C GLU A 6 6.08 -2.48 10.88
N THR A 7 4.92 -3.12 10.67
CA THR A 7 4.82 -4.57 10.50
C THR A 7 4.91 -4.94 9.02
N CYS A 8 5.83 -5.84 8.69
CA CYS A 8 5.91 -6.38 7.33
C CYS A 8 4.67 -7.23 7.02
N SER A 9 3.92 -6.89 5.97
CA SER A 9 2.70 -7.62 5.58
C SER A 9 2.94 -9.06 5.10
N LEU A 10 4.18 -9.45 4.79
CA LEU A 10 4.49 -10.79 4.29
C LEU A 10 4.94 -11.77 5.37
N CYS A 11 5.58 -11.29 6.44
CA CYS A 11 6.15 -12.16 7.48
C CYS A 11 5.79 -11.75 8.90
N GLU A 12 4.93 -10.73 9.04
CA GLU A 12 4.40 -10.19 10.31
C GLU A 12 5.46 -9.70 11.30
N ASN A 13 6.72 -9.63 10.89
CA ASN A 13 7.81 -9.15 11.72
C ASN A 13 7.90 -7.61 11.70
N ARG A 14 8.36 -7.03 12.81
CA ARG A 14 8.59 -5.57 12.97
C ARG A 14 10.05 -5.15 12.85
N LYS A 15 10.98 -6.09 12.68
CA LYS A 15 12.39 -5.80 12.44
C LYS A 15 12.56 -5.22 11.04
N ASN A 16 12.70 -3.92 10.93
CA ASN A 16 12.89 -3.21 9.68
C ASN A 16 13.97 -2.13 9.79
N LYS A 17 14.47 -1.66 8.64
CA LYS A 17 15.43 -0.55 8.54
C LYS A 17 14.98 0.42 7.46
N THR A 18 14.98 1.72 7.76
CA THR A 18 14.74 2.76 6.76
C THR A 18 15.83 2.73 5.68
N ILE A 19 15.39 2.69 4.43
CA ILE A 19 16.27 2.75 3.25
C ILE A 19 16.38 4.21 2.79
N PHE A 20 15.24 4.88 2.64
CA PHE A 20 15.14 6.29 2.28
C PHE A 20 13.80 6.87 2.75
N VAL A 21 13.64 8.19 2.60
CA VAL A 21 12.41 8.93 2.94
C VAL A 21 11.89 9.61 1.67
N GLU A 22 10.64 9.37 1.33
CA GLU A 22 9.95 9.98 0.18
C GLU A 22 8.76 10.79 0.69
N ASN A 23 8.71 12.10 0.41
CA ASN A 23 7.63 12.98 0.85
C ASN A 23 7.32 12.90 2.36
N GLY A 24 8.35 12.71 3.19
CA GLY A 24 8.21 12.56 4.65
C GLY A 24 7.78 11.15 5.11
N ILE A 25 7.59 10.22 4.19
CA ILE A 25 7.22 8.82 4.44
C ILE A 25 8.48 7.94 4.40
N PRO A 26 8.83 7.27 5.51
CA PRO A 26 9.90 6.27 5.50
C PRO A 26 9.53 5.06 4.63
N ILE A 27 10.43 4.73 3.71
CA ILE A 27 10.43 3.45 2.99
C ILE A 27 11.43 2.53 3.71
N VAL A 28 10.95 1.35 4.13
CA VAL A 28 11.70 0.44 5.01
C VAL A 28 11.91 -0.92 4.34
N ARG A 29 12.99 -1.60 4.71
CA ARG A 29 13.25 -3.01 4.37
C ARG A 29 13.06 -3.87 5.62
N CYS A 30 12.25 -4.92 5.54
CA CYS A 30 12.20 -5.96 6.56
C CYS A 30 13.54 -6.70 6.65
N LEU A 31 14.09 -6.83 7.85
CA LEU A 31 15.36 -7.53 8.08
C LEU A 31 15.22 -9.06 8.16
N VAL A 32 13.98 -9.58 8.10
CA VAL A 32 13.70 -11.02 8.12
C VAL A 32 13.48 -11.56 6.71
N CYS A 33 12.56 -10.98 5.94
CA CYS A 33 12.22 -11.48 4.59
C CYS A 33 12.69 -10.56 3.44
N ASN A 34 13.42 -9.48 3.73
CA ASN A 34 13.88 -8.48 2.75
C ASN A 34 12.78 -7.71 1.99
N HIS A 35 11.51 -7.87 2.35
CA HIS A 35 10.42 -7.10 1.76
C HIS A 35 10.62 -5.59 1.97
N VAL A 36 10.50 -4.82 0.89
CA VAL A 36 10.57 -3.35 0.90
C VAL A 36 9.15 -2.80 0.85
N TYR A 37 8.80 -1.91 1.78
CA TYR A 37 7.44 -1.38 1.87
C TYR A 37 7.42 0.06 2.43
N SER A 38 6.36 0.78 2.09
CA SER A 38 6.05 2.09 2.66
C SER A 38 5.47 1.94 4.06
N THR A 39 5.88 2.81 4.98
CA THR A 39 5.26 2.90 6.32
C THR A 39 3.93 3.66 6.31
N TYR A 40 3.53 4.27 5.18
CA TYR A 40 2.24 4.90 5.04
C TYR A 40 1.14 3.86 4.84
N LYS A 41 0.10 3.90 5.67
CA LYS A 41 -1.11 3.10 5.47
C LYS A 41 -2.01 3.80 4.46
N GLN A 42 -2.17 3.20 3.28
CA GLN A 42 -3.12 3.70 2.28
C GLN A 42 -4.54 3.30 2.68
N GLU A 43 -5.49 4.22 2.49
CA GLU A 43 -6.92 3.89 2.53
C GLU A 43 -7.29 3.13 1.26
N GLU A 44 -8.08 2.08 1.43
CA GLU A 44 -8.60 1.30 0.33
C GLU A 44 -9.77 2.05 -0.30
N HIS A 45 -9.63 2.50 -1.55
CA HIS A 45 -10.69 3.21 -2.28
C HIS A 45 -11.35 2.28 -3.31
N PHE A 46 -11.93 1.16 -2.85
CA PHE A 46 -12.59 0.18 -3.73
C PHE A 46 -13.98 0.60 -4.22
N GLU A 47 -14.62 1.55 -3.54
CA GLU A 47 -16.04 1.90 -3.74
C GLU A 47 -16.36 2.29 -5.19
N LYS A 48 -15.41 2.88 -5.93
CA LYS A 48 -15.63 3.35 -7.31
C LYS A 48 -15.26 2.34 -8.40
N TYR A 49 -14.70 1.19 -8.05
CA TYR A 49 -14.34 0.15 -9.01
C TYR A 49 -15.47 -0.86 -9.25
N TRP A 50 -16.37 -1.00 -8.27
CA TRP A 50 -17.42 -2.03 -8.27
C TRP A 50 -18.84 -1.45 -8.27
N ASP A 51 -19.00 -0.13 -8.24
CA ASP A 51 -20.27 0.56 -8.52
C ASP A 51 -20.56 0.51 -10.03
N VAL A 52 -20.91 -0.69 -10.48
CA VAL A 52 -21.50 -0.96 -11.79
C VAL A 52 -23.00 -1.11 -11.60
N GLY A 53 -23.71 0.01 -11.71
CA GLY A 53 -24.82 -0.04 -12.66
C GLY A 53 -24.20 -0.35 -14.02
N GLU A 54 -24.74 -1.32 -14.76
CA GLU A 54 -24.22 -1.76 -16.06
C GLU A 54 -23.94 -0.53 -16.93
N ILE A 55 -22.65 -0.18 -17.11
CA ILE A 55 -22.26 0.79 -18.13
C ILE A 55 -22.29 0.00 -19.43
N GLU A 56 -23.42 0.06 -20.15
CA GLU A 56 -23.47 -0.40 -21.53
C GLU A 56 -22.51 0.45 -22.35
N TYR A 57 -21.43 -0.17 -22.80
CA TYR A 57 -20.51 0.42 -23.77
C TYR A 57 -21.17 0.33 -25.15
N ASP A 58 -21.36 1.45 -25.85
CA ASP A 58 -21.75 1.43 -27.27
C ASP A 58 -20.56 0.90 -28.08
N LEU A 59 -20.67 -0.37 -28.50
CA LEU A 59 -19.68 -1.07 -29.32
C LEU A 59 -19.91 -0.81 -30.82
N ASN A 60 -20.39 0.36 -31.23
CA ASN A 60 -20.28 0.80 -32.62
C ASN A 60 -18.93 1.46 -32.86
N TRP A 61 -18.04 0.72 -33.52
CA TRP A 61 -16.72 1.11 -33.98
C TRP A 61 -16.76 1.35 -35.49
#